data_AF-A0AAW0ETK0-F1
#
_entry.id   AF-A0AAW0ETK0-F1
#
_cell.length_a   1.000
_cell.length_b   1.000
_cell.length_c   1.000
_cell.angle_alpha   90.00
_cell.angle_beta   90.00
_cell.angle_gamma   90.00
#
_symmetry.space_group_name_H-M   'P 1'
#
loop_
_entity.id
_entity.type
_entity.pdbx_description
1 polymer ?
#
loop_
_entity_poly.entity_id
_entity_poly.type
_entity_poly.pdbx_seq_one_letter_code
_entity_poly.pdbx_strand_id
1 'polypeptide(L)'
;MLRRTEIALKKGWTHNPGRTRRGGKNLAWRPKIAEAKLNQFVPLALVHPRRHPNSWQARQFHALGYTMWPKDLGFYNAGDNFEVTPEAAWRLYRHARDEPHWGKLHCERTIITLLPLVEKAPAANMERVLDVFRHYLKRYGADHYIYNAVMQAAAFAKNFEHAEQLFHEMEVLGLEPNAQSYVNMMLAARLCGLPREKSEAYFKRAVTAGALQAVMRMDTEYTMWMDQLDRLGSFAAASGYLSVNEEGAKPMPRDMWALWGWHRSEGKFVSRHSLIMQQVRARVHGGREMVGTVYTKTLRQPWAKFNGMLPHDFKGPQHRRTITFPDAPPYTNEAGQAAY
;
A
#
# COMPACT_ATOMS: atom_id res chain seq x y z
N MET A 1 28.15 -21.04 37.32
CA MET A 1 28.90 -20.27 38.32
C MET A 1 28.37 -18.84 38.36
N LEU A 2 27.44 -18.57 39.26
CA LEU A 2 26.87 -17.24 39.52
C LEU A 2 27.94 -16.39 40.22
N ARG A 3 28.53 -15.42 39.52
CA ARG A 3 29.40 -14.41 40.14
C ARG A 3 28.52 -13.40 40.87
N ARG A 4 28.51 -13.49 42.20
CA ARG A 4 27.95 -12.46 43.10
C ARG A 4 28.51 -11.09 42.72
N THR A 5 27.65 -10.20 42.24
CA THR A 5 27.93 -8.77 42.21
C THR A 5 27.72 -8.21 43.61
N GLU A 6 28.80 -7.96 44.33
CA GLU A 6 28.76 -7.23 45.59
C GLU A 6 28.31 -5.79 45.34
N ILE A 7 27.20 -5.40 45.95
CA ILE A 7 26.74 -4.01 45.98
C ILE A 7 27.68 -3.25 46.92
N ALA A 8 28.74 -2.64 46.38
CA ALA A 8 29.59 -1.73 47.11
C ALA A 8 28.84 -0.38 47.33
N LEU A 9 27.98 -0.33 48.34
CA LEU A 9 27.45 0.92 48.88
C LEU A 9 28.58 1.66 49.62
N LYS A 10 29.47 2.33 48.87
CA LYS A 10 30.40 3.31 49.45
C LYS A 10 29.60 4.51 49.97
N LYS A 11 29.26 4.48 51.26
CA LYS A 11 28.71 5.59 52.02
C LYS A 11 29.82 6.62 52.30
N GLY A 12 30.33 7.25 51.24
CA GLY A 12 31.31 8.33 51.34
C GLY A 12 30.66 9.61 51.87
N TRP A 13 30.81 9.86 53.17
CA TRP A 13 30.56 11.16 53.78
C TRP A 13 31.81 12.02 53.63
N THR A 14 31.92 12.76 52.54
CA THR A 14 32.82 13.92 52.44
C THR A 14 31.99 15.18 52.71
N HIS A 15 31.88 15.55 53.97
CA HIS A 15 31.24 16.79 54.39
C HIS A 15 32.26 17.94 54.25
N ASN A 16 32.20 18.67 53.12
CA ASN A 16 32.81 20.00 52.99
C ASN A 16 31.70 21.04 53.24
N PRO A 17 31.68 21.72 54.40
CA PRO A 17 30.63 22.68 54.72
C PRO A 17 30.60 23.80 53.66
N GLY A 18 29.43 24.01 53.05
CA GLY A 18 29.19 25.08 52.06
C GLY A 18 29.37 24.71 50.59
N ARG A 19 29.98 23.55 50.25
CA ARG A 19 30.18 23.13 48.84
C ARG A 19 29.56 21.79 48.45
N THR A 20 29.12 20.96 49.40
CA THR A 20 28.48 19.66 49.10
C THR A 20 26.98 19.66 49.44
N ARG A 21 26.18 19.04 48.56
CA ARG A 21 24.70 19.02 48.69
C ARG A 21 24.26 18.31 49.97
N ARG A 22 23.40 18.97 50.77
CA ARG A 22 22.85 18.42 52.03
C ARG A 22 21.66 17.48 51.81
N GLY A 23 20.88 17.68 50.74
CA GLY A 23 19.70 16.87 50.36
C GLY A 23 19.73 16.34 48.91
N GLY A 24 18.62 15.77 48.44
CA GLY A 24 18.49 15.28 47.06
C GLY A 24 19.39 14.08 46.73
N LYS A 25 19.48 13.13 47.66
CA LYS A 25 20.34 11.94 47.55
C LYS A 25 19.65 10.73 46.90
N ASN A 26 18.35 10.81 46.60
CA ASN A 26 17.63 9.76 45.90
C ASN A 26 18.13 9.67 44.45
N LEU A 27 18.84 8.60 44.13
CA LEU A 27 19.50 8.40 42.84
C LEU A 27 18.53 8.06 41.72
N ALA A 28 17.32 7.59 42.03
CA ALA A 28 16.29 7.32 41.02
C ALA A 28 15.85 8.60 40.30
N TRP A 29 15.75 9.71 41.04
CA TRP A 29 15.32 11.02 40.51
C TRP A 29 16.49 11.97 40.25
N ARG A 30 17.61 11.81 40.98
CA ARG A 30 18.78 12.67 40.87
C ARG A 30 20.07 11.84 40.85
N PRO A 31 20.34 11.13 39.74
CA PRO A 31 21.52 10.30 39.61
C PRO A 31 22.80 11.15 39.75
N LYS A 32 23.86 10.53 40.29
CA LYS A 32 25.18 11.18 40.44
C LYS A 32 25.99 11.02 39.14
N ILE A 33 25.46 11.55 38.04
CA ILE A 33 26.07 11.49 36.71
C ILE A 33 26.27 12.94 36.22
N ALA A 34 27.37 13.20 35.51
CA ALA A 34 27.65 14.51 34.92
C ALA A 34 26.67 14.84 33.78
N GLU A 35 26.31 16.11 33.63
CA GLU A 35 25.35 16.57 32.61
C GLU A 35 25.77 16.19 31.18
N ALA A 36 27.05 16.32 30.83
CA ALA A 36 27.57 15.91 29.52
C ALA A 36 27.30 14.43 29.20
N LYS A 37 27.30 13.56 30.21
CA LYS A 37 26.94 12.13 30.05
C LYS A 37 25.42 11.91 30.06
N LEU A 38 24.63 12.80 30.68
CA LEU A 38 23.17 12.73 30.65
C LEU A 38 22.59 13.23 29.33
N ASN A 39 23.26 14.16 28.65
CA ASN A 39 22.78 14.76 27.40
C ASN A 39 22.51 13.74 26.28
N GLN A 40 23.31 12.68 26.18
CA GLN A 40 23.06 11.59 25.20
C GLN A 40 21.77 10.79 25.49
N PHE A 41 21.22 10.89 26.71
CA PHE A 41 20.00 10.21 27.11
C PHE A 41 18.78 11.14 27.12
N VAL A 42 18.96 12.45 26.90
CA VAL A 42 17.84 13.40 26.78
C VAL A 42 17.12 13.15 25.46
N PRO A 43 15.85 12.71 25.47
CA PRO A 43 15.17 12.33 24.24
C PRO A 43 14.70 13.57 23.47
N LEU A 44 15.46 13.97 22.45
CA LEU A 44 15.07 15.07 21.55
C LEU A 44 14.02 14.65 20.51
N ALA A 45 14.13 13.41 20.02
CA ALA A 45 13.19 12.80 19.06
C ALA A 45 12.37 11.70 19.73
N LEU A 46 11.56 12.07 20.72
CA LEU A 46 10.75 11.12 21.48
C LEU A 46 9.61 10.54 20.62
N VAL A 47 9.63 9.22 20.40
CA VAL A 47 8.59 8.50 19.64
C VAL A 47 7.41 8.08 20.53
N HIS A 48 7.71 7.68 21.77
CA HIS A 48 6.72 7.23 22.74
C HIS A 48 7.01 7.84 24.12
N PRO A 49 6.01 8.35 24.86
CA PRO A 49 4.57 8.40 24.52
C PRO A 49 4.25 9.32 23.34
N ARG A 50 3.09 9.09 22.70
CA ARG A 50 2.65 9.86 21.53
C ARG A 50 2.33 11.30 21.94
N ARG A 51 2.70 12.25 21.10
CA ARG A 51 2.47 13.69 21.31
C ARG A 51 1.19 14.25 20.66
N HIS A 52 0.51 13.46 19.83
CA HIS A 52 -0.67 13.88 19.08
C HIS A 52 -1.95 13.32 19.71
N PRO A 53 -2.84 14.16 20.27
CA PRO A 53 -4.09 13.71 20.89
C PRO A 53 -5.12 13.26 19.84
N ASN A 54 -6.08 12.42 20.24
CA ASN A 54 -7.12 11.89 19.35
C ASN A 54 -7.98 13.00 18.70
N SER A 55 -8.21 14.11 19.42
CA SER A 55 -8.97 15.27 18.92
C SER A 55 -8.31 15.94 17.70
N TRP A 56 -7.02 15.69 17.45
CA TRP A 56 -6.31 16.26 16.30
C TRP A 56 -6.37 15.39 15.05
N GLN A 57 -6.80 14.12 15.15
CA GLN A 57 -6.83 13.20 14.00
C GLN A 57 -7.77 13.74 12.90
N ALA A 58 -9.03 14.01 13.24
CA ALA A 58 -9.99 14.60 12.29
C ALA A 58 -9.55 15.98 11.78
N ARG A 59 -8.97 16.82 12.66
CA ARG A 59 -8.43 18.13 12.26
C ARG A 59 -7.34 17.99 11.20
N GLN A 60 -6.42 17.04 11.37
CA GLN A 60 -5.36 16.77 10.41
C GLN A 60 -5.91 16.20 9.10
N PHE A 61 -6.86 15.27 9.18
CA PHE A 61 -7.53 14.70 8.01
C PHE A 61 -8.14 15.77 7.11
N HIS A 62 -8.88 16.72 7.69
CA HIS A 62 -9.46 17.85 6.96
C HIS A 62 -8.41 18.88 6.53
N ALA A 63 -7.37 19.13 7.33
CA ALA A 63 -6.27 20.01 6.95
C ALA A 63 -5.55 19.54 5.68
N LEU A 64 -5.33 18.23 5.55
CA LEU A 64 -4.76 17.60 4.35
C LEU A 64 -5.72 17.60 3.15
N GLY A 65 -7.01 17.78 3.41
CA GLY A 65 -8.07 17.86 2.42
C GLY A 65 -8.66 16.51 2.04
N TYR A 66 -8.61 15.50 2.89
CA TYR A 66 -9.31 14.24 2.62
C TYR A 66 -10.80 14.34 2.94
N THR A 67 -11.57 13.44 2.35
CA THR A 67 -13.03 13.34 2.49
C THR A 67 -13.38 11.99 3.09
N MET A 68 -14.32 11.97 4.05
CA MET A 68 -14.89 10.73 4.54
C MET A 68 -15.98 10.30 3.56
N TRP A 69 -15.67 9.31 2.73
CA TRP A 69 -16.63 8.74 1.78
C TRP A 69 -17.49 7.66 2.45
N PRO A 70 -18.74 7.46 1.99
CA PRO A 70 -19.52 6.28 2.34
C PRO A 70 -18.73 5.00 2.02
N LYS A 71 -18.93 3.96 2.85
CA LYS A 71 -18.22 2.68 2.71
C LYS A 71 -18.37 2.09 1.30
N ASP A 72 -19.55 2.24 0.70
CA ASP A 72 -19.86 1.73 -0.64
C ASP A 72 -18.99 2.36 -1.73
N LEU A 73 -18.42 3.55 -1.51
CA LEU A 73 -17.46 4.17 -2.42
C LEU A 73 -16.04 3.73 -2.12
N GLY A 74 -15.64 3.81 -0.87
CA GLY A 74 -14.30 3.42 -0.44
C GLY A 74 -14.05 3.73 1.02
N PHE A 75 -13.03 3.10 1.57
CA PHE A 75 -12.71 3.16 2.99
C PHE A 75 -11.21 2.96 3.22
N TYR A 76 -10.75 3.26 4.43
CA TYR A 76 -9.42 2.90 4.90
C TYR A 76 -9.45 1.48 5.47
N ASN A 77 -8.60 0.60 4.92
CA ASN A 77 -8.50 -0.79 5.34
C ASN A 77 -7.73 -0.94 6.67
N ALA A 78 -7.51 -2.17 7.13
CA ALA A 78 -6.79 -2.48 8.38
C ALA A 78 -5.37 -1.90 8.43
N GLY A 79 -4.73 -1.73 7.27
CA GLY A 79 -3.43 -1.10 7.10
C GLY A 79 -3.47 0.41 6.96
N ASP A 80 -4.62 1.06 7.16
CA ASP A 80 -4.88 2.48 6.92
C ASP A 80 -4.60 2.89 5.44
N ASN A 81 -4.82 2.02 4.46
CA ASN A 81 -4.75 2.35 3.02
C ASN A 81 -6.16 2.61 2.49
N PHE A 82 -6.34 3.67 1.69
CA PHE A 82 -7.64 3.95 1.08
C PHE A 82 -7.88 3.02 -0.12
N GLU A 83 -8.94 2.24 -0.06
CA GLU A 83 -9.36 1.30 -1.09
C GLU A 83 -10.72 1.70 -1.64
N VAL A 84 -10.88 1.59 -2.96
CA VAL A 84 -12.13 1.85 -3.68
C VAL A 84 -12.83 0.52 -3.87
N THR A 85 -14.14 0.47 -3.61
CA THR A 85 -14.90 -0.77 -3.80
C THR A 85 -14.97 -1.14 -5.28
N PRO A 86 -15.12 -2.44 -5.62
CA PRO A 86 -15.27 -2.87 -7.02
C PRO A 86 -16.45 -2.20 -7.74
N GLU A 87 -17.58 -2.00 -7.05
CA GLU A 87 -18.75 -1.32 -7.61
C GLU A 87 -18.51 0.17 -7.84
N ALA A 88 -17.83 0.85 -6.92
CA ALA A 88 -17.47 2.25 -7.10
C ALA A 88 -16.46 2.46 -8.22
N ALA A 89 -15.47 1.56 -8.36
CA ALA A 89 -14.52 1.59 -9.46
C ALA A 89 -15.23 1.41 -10.82
N TRP A 90 -16.19 0.49 -10.90
CA TRP A 90 -17.01 0.30 -12.11
C TRP A 90 -17.85 1.54 -12.46
N ARG A 91 -18.53 2.15 -11.46
CA ARG A 91 -19.31 3.38 -11.66
C ARG A 91 -18.43 4.55 -12.10
N LEU A 92 -17.24 4.68 -11.50
CA LEU A 92 -16.26 5.70 -11.88
C LEU A 92 -15.80 5.52 -13.32
N TYR A 93 -15.48 4.29 -13.73
CA TYR A 93 -15.16 3.98 -15.12
C TYR A 93 -16.32 4.36 -16.06
N ARG A 94 -17.55 3.94 -15.76
CA ARG A 94 -18.73 4.27 -16.57
C ARG A 94 -18.94 5.77 -16.75
N HIS A 95 -18.62 6.58 -15.73
CA HIS A 95 -18.77 8.02 -15.77
C HIS A 95 -17.62 8.72 -16.52
N ALA A 96 -16.38 8.29 -16.29
CA ALA A 96 -15.19 9.02 -16.72
C ALA A 96 -14.46 8.39 -17.92
N ARG A 97 -14.90 7.23 -18.45
CA ARG A 97 -14.16 6.48 -19.49
C ARG A 97 -13.87 7.28 -20.76
N ASP A 98 -14.67 8.29 -21.07
CA ASP A 98 -14.52 9.12 -22.28
C ASP A 98 -13.83 10.46 -21.97
N GLU A 99 -13.50 10.73 -20.71
CA GLU A 99 -12.80 11.95 -20.30
C GLU A 99 -11.35 11.98 -20.80
N PRO A 100 -10.77 13.16 -21.10
CA PRO A 100 -9.39 13.26 -21.59
C PRO A 100 -8.34 12.74 -20.62
N HIS A 101 -8.60 12.87 -19.31
CA HIS A 101 -7.69 12.41 -18.26
C HIS A 101 -7.80 10.90 -17.99
N TRP A 102 -8.85 10.23 -18.49
CA TRP A 102 -8.94 8.78 -18.42
C TRP A 102 -7.91 8.19 -19.35
N GLY A 103 -7.20 7.17 -18.88
CA GLY A 103 -5.97 6.69 -19.51
C GLY A 103 -5.82 5.18 -19.35
N LYS A 104 -4.80 4.62 -20.02
CA LYS A 104 -4.52 3.18 -20.06
C LYS A 104 -4.54 2.50 -18.67
N LEU A 105 -3.80 3.09 -17.73
CA LEU A 105 -3.69 2.58 -16.34
C LEU A 105 -5.02 2.61 -15.58
N HIS A 106 -5.93 3.54 -15.90
CA HIS A 106 -7.24 3.59 -15.24
C HIS A 106 -8.12 2.41 -15.66
N CYS A 107 -8.07 2.03 -16.94
CA CYS A 107 -8.78 0.84 -17.44
C CYS A 107 -8.23 -0.45 -16.82
N GLU A 108 -6.90 -0.61 -16.83
CA GLU A 108 -6.23 -1.73 -16.17
C GLU A 108 -6.65 -1.82 -14.69
N ARG A 109 -6.54 -0.71 -13.95
CA ARG A 109 -6.89 -0.65 -12.53
C ARG A 109 -8.36 -1.02 -12.27
N THR A 110 -9.26 -0.63 -13.17
CA THR A 110 -10.68 -0.99 -13.10
C THR A 110 -10.85 -2.51 -13.17
N ILE A 111 -10.20 -3.18 -14.14
CA ILE A 111 -10.25 -4.65 -14.27
C ILE A 111 -9.67 -5.33 -13.03
N ILE A 112 -8.50 -4.87 -12.56
CA ILE A 112 -7.85 -5.45 -11.37
C ILE A 112 -8.73 -5.33 -10.12
N THR A 113 -9.44 -4.21 -9.96
CA THR A 113 -10.32 -4.00 -8.79
C THR A 113 -11.60 -4.84 -8.91
N LEU A 114 -11.99 -5.27 -10.12
CA LEU A 114 -13.13 -6.16 -10.34
C LEU A 114 -12.82 -7.64 -10.08
N LEU A 115 -11.55 -8.05 -9.97
CA LEU A 115 -11.16 -9.47 -9.85
C LEU A 115 -11.91 -10.26 -8.75
N PRO A 116 -12.13 -9.73 -7.54
CA PRO A 116 -12.90 -10.45 -6.52
C PRO A 116 -14.34 -10.73 -6.96
N LEU A 117 -14.97 -9.79 -7.68
CA LEU A 117 -16.32 -9.99 -8.25
C LEU A 117 -16.30 -10.96 -9.42
N VAL A 118 -15.23 -10.93 -10.23
CA VAL A 118 -15.03 -11.88 -11.33
C VAL A 118 -14.93 -13.31 -10.81
N GLU A 119 -14.11 -13.57 -9.78
CA GLU A 119 -14.01 -14.93 -9.21
C GLU A 119 -15.33 -15.36 -8.54
N LYS A 120 -16.03 -14.45 -7.85
CA LYS A 120 -17.31 -14.75 -7.18
C LYS A 120 -18.45 -15.02 -8.17
N ALA A 121 -18.53 -14.28 -9.26
CA ALA A 121 -19.59 -14.40 -10.27
C ALA A 121 -19.03 -14.13 -11.68
N PRO A 122 -18.36 -15.13 -12.30
CA PRO A 122 -17.65 -14.95 -13.56
C PRO A 122 -18.56 -14.48 -14.71
N ALA A 123 -19.71 -15.13 -14.90
CA ALA A 123 -20.61 -14.84 -16.02
C ALA A 123 -21.09 -13.37 -16.03
N ALA A 124 -21.39 -12.80 -14.86
CA ALA A 124 -21.88 -11.43 -14.74
C ALA A 124 -20.76 -10.39 -14.86
N ASN A 125 -19.59 -10.68 -14.28
CA ASN A 125 -18.52 -9.67 -14.14
C ASN A 125 -17.50 -9.72 -15.28
N MET A 126 -17.36 -10.86 -15.99
CA MET A 126 -16.54 -10.90 -17.20
C MET A 126 -17.10 -9.99 -18.30
N GLU A 127 -18.42 -9.81 -18.40
CA GLU A 127 -18.98 -8.86 -19.37
C GLU A 127 -18.57 -7.41 -19.05
N ARG A 128 -18.44 -7.05 -17.77
CA ARG A 128 -17.90 -5.74 -17.36
C ARG A 128 -16.43 -5.60 -17.78
N VAL A 129 -15.63 -6.65 -17.60
CA VAL A 129 -14.23 -6.69 -18.05
C VAL A 129 -14.14 -6.54 -19.57
N LEU A 130 -14.99 -7.24 -20.32
CA LEU A 130 -15.03 -7.16 -21.78
C LEU A 130 -15.53 -5.80 -22.28
N ASP A 131 -16.41 -5.09 -21.55
CA ASP A 131 -16.77 -3.70 -21.86
C ASP A 131 -15.55 -2.77 -21.73
N VAL A 132 -14.76 -2.93 -20.66
CA VAL A 132 -13.49 -2.19 -20.51
C VAL A 132 -12.53 -2.54 -21.65
N PHE A 133 -12.42 -3.82 -22.01
CA PHE A 133 -11.54 -4.29 -23.07
C PHE A 133 -11.91 -3.66 -24.43
N ARG A 134 -13.18 -3.74 -24.84
CA ARG A 134 -13.66 -3.16 -26.09
C ARG A 134 -13.49 -1.64 -26.14
N HIS A 135 -13.78 -0.95 -25.03
CA HIS A 135 -13.56 0.49 -24.91
C HIS A 135 -12.08 0.84 -25.06
N TYR A 136 -11.21 0.11 -24.37
CA TYR A 136 -9.76 0.31 -24.44
C TYR A 136 -9.22 0.10 -25.85
N LEU A 137 -9.58 -1.01 -26.51
CA LEU A 137 -9.14 -1.29 -27.87
C LEU A 137 -9.56 -0.18 -28.84
N LYS A 138 -10.80 0.31 -28.72
CA LYS A 138 -11.30 1.42 -29.54
C LYS A 138 -10.52 2.72 -29.31
N ARG A 139 -10.14 3.02 -28.06
CA ARG A 139 -9.54 4.30 -27.69
C ARG A 139 -8.01 4.33 -27.81
N TYR A 140 -7.35 3.21 -27.52
CA TYR A 140 -5.89 3.13 -27.38
C TYR A 140 -5.22 2.07 -28.24
N GLY A 141 -6.01 1.20 -28.88
CA GLY A 141 -5.50 0.01 -29.58
C GLY A 141 -5.11 -1.12 -28.65
N ALA A 142 -4.65 -2.21 -29.25
CA ALA A 142 -4.12 -3.38 -28.57
C ALA A 142 -2.75 -3.09 -27.96
N ASP A 143 -2.54 -3.42 -26.69
CA ASP A 143 -1.23 -3.37 -26.04
C ASP A 143 -1.11 -4.36 -24.86
N HIS A 144 0.09 -4.50 -24.32
CA HIS A 144 0.36 -5.44 -23.23
C HIS A 144 -0.47 -5.19 -21.97
N TYR A 145 -0.81 -3.95 -21.63
CA TYR A 145 -1.51 -3.64 -20.38
C TYR A 145 -2.92 -4.24 -20.38
N ILE A 146 -3.68 -4.00 -21.45
CA ILE A 146 -5.06 -4.45 -21.49
C ILE A 146 -5.17 -5.97 -21.65
N TYR A 147 -4.34 -6.59 -22.50
CA TYR A 147 -4.37 -8.05 -22.67
C TYR A 147 -3.98 -8.75 -21.38
N ASN A 148 -2.93 -8.30 -20.70
CA ASN A 148 -2.53 -8.88 -19.41
C ASN A 148 -3.62 -8.72 -18.34
N ALA A 149 -4.32 -7.58 -18.28
CA ALA A 149 -5.42 -7.39 -17.33
C ALA A 149 -6.59 -8.35 -17.60
N VAL A 150 -7.00 -8.50 -18.86
CA VAL A 150 -8.13 -9.37 -19.25
C VAL A 150 -7.74 -10.85 -19.09
N MET A 151 -6.51 -11.23 -19.43
CA MET A 151 -5.99 -12.59 -19.19
C MET A 151 -5.99 -12.93 -17.69
N GLN A 152 -5.58 -12.00 -16.84
CA GLN A 152 -5.64 -12.20 -15.39
C GLN A 152 -7.08 -12.35 -14.91
N ALA A 153 -8.02 -11.55 -15.44
CA ALA A 153 -9.44 -11.72 -15.15
C ALA A 153 -9.97 -13.09 -15.61
N ALA A 154 -9.59 -13.56 -16.80
CA ALA A 154 -9.93 -14.89 -17.29
C ALA A 154 -9.38 -16.01 -16.38
N ALA A 155 -8.15 -15.84 -15.86
CA ALA A 155 -7.57 -16.76 -14.88
C ALA A 155 -8.40 -16.87 -13.60
N PHE A 156 -8.82 -15.73 -13.02
CA PHE A 156 -9.69 -15.69 -11.83
C PHE A 156 -11.11 -16.17 -12.12
N ALA A 157 -11.61 -15.98 -13.34
CA ALA A 157 -12.86 -16.55 -13.84
C ALA A 157 -12.80 -18.07 -14.07
N LYS A 158 -11.64 -18.70 -13.84
CA LYS A 158 -11.38 -20.13 -14.09
C LYS A 158 -11.59 -20.53 -15.55
N ASN A 159 -11.36 -19.59 -16.48
CA ASN A 159 -11.50 -19.82 -17.91
C ASN A 159 -10.12 -19.84 -18.60
N PHE A 160 -9.48 -21.01 -18.55
CA PHE A 160 -8.17 -21.21 -19.17
C PHE A 160 -8.21 -21.02 -20.69
N GLU A 161 -9.26 -21.51 -21.36
CA GLU A 161 -9.40 -21.42 -22.82
C GLU A 161 -9.42 -19.96 -23.29
N HIS A 162 -10.16 -19.10 -22.61
CA HIS A 162 -10.19 -17.67 -22.92
C HIS A 162 -8.82 -17.01 -22.67
N ALA A 163 -8.12 -17.39 -21.59
CA ALA A 163 -6.78 -16.88 -21.34
C ALA A 163 -5.78 -17.31 -22.44
N GLU A 164 -5.87 -18.55 -22.91
CA GLU A 164 -5.05 -19.09 -24.01
C GLU A 164 -5.38 -18.43 -25.36
N GLN A 165 -6.65 -18.17 -25.64
CA GLN A 165 -7.09 -17.42 -26.82
C GLN A 165 -6.48 -16.01 -26.83
N LEU A 166 -6.55 -15.27 -25.73
CA LEU A 166 -5.95 -13.94 -25.61
C LEU A 166 -4.42 -13.99 -25.74
N PHE A 167 -3.78 -15.01 -25.15
CA PHE A 167 -2.35 -15.22 -25.29
C PHE A 167 -1.94 -15.42 -26.75
N HIS A 168 -2.70 -16.22 -27.51
CA HIS A 168 -2.44 -16.45 -28.93
C HIS A 168 -2.76 -15.21 -29.78
N GLU A 169 -3.83 -14.49 -29.45
CA GLU A 169 -4.20 -13.24 -30.12
C GLU A 169 -3.06 -12.21 -30.00
N MET A 170 -2.42 -12.10 -28.83
CA MET A 170 -1.25 -11.25 -28.65
C MET A 170 -0.13 -11.62 -29.64
N GLU A 171 0.17 -12.91 -29.81
CA GLU A 171 1.20 -13.37 -30.76
C GLU A 171 0.86 -13.02 -32.20
N VAL A 172 -0.39 -13.24 -32.61
CA VAL A 172 -0.88 -12.94 -33.97
C VAL A 172 -0.83 -11.43 -34.25
N LEU A 173 -1.11 -10.61 -33.24
CA LEU A 173 -1.02 -9.14 -33.33
C LEU A 173 0.42 -8.61 -33.27
N GLY A 174 1.42 -9.48 -33.09
CA GLY A 174 2.82 -9.08 -32.91
C GLY A 174 3.11 -8.43 -31.55
N LEU A 175 2.20 -8.57 -30.59
CA LEU A 175 2.42 -8.21 -29.19
C LEU A 175 3.15 -9.36 -28.50
N GLU A 176 4.48 -9.37 -28.56
CA GLU A 176 5.28 -10.44 -27.93
C GLU A 176 4.86 -10.63 -26.45
N PRO A 177 4.41 -11.85 -26.05
CA PRO A 177 4.02 -12.12 -24.67
C PRO A 177 5.14 -11.79 -23.69
N ASN A 178 4.84 -11.00 -22.66
CA ASN A 178 5.83 -10.56 -21.69
C ASN A 178 5.77 -11.40 -20.40
N ALA A 179 6.64 -11.09 -19.44
CA ALA A 179 6.69 -11.78 -18.15
C ALA A 179 5.31 -11.92 -17.50
N GLN A 180 4.51 -10.85 -17.49
CA GLN A 180 3.18 -10.85 -16.91
C GLN A 180 2.21 -11.75 -17.68
N SER A 181 2.29 -11.80 -19.01
CA SER A 181 1.48 -12.70 -19.84
C SER A 181 1.71 -14.17 -19.47
N TYR A 182 2.98 -14.57 -19.32
CA TYR A 182 3.33 -15.93 -18.90
C TYR A 182 2.92 -16.25 -17.46
N VAL A 183 3.11 -15.31 -16.52
CA VAL A 183 2.64 -15.46 -15.13
C VAL A 183 1.12 -15.62 -15.08
N ASN A 184 0.37 -14.89 -15.91
CA ASN A 184 -1.08 -15.04 -16.02
C ASN A 184 -1.49 -16.42 -16.54
N MET A 185 -0.75 -17.00 -17.50
CA MET A 185 -1.01 -18.37 -17.98
C MET A 185 -0.70 -19.42 -16.92
N MET A 186 0.40 -19.24 -16.17
CA MET A 186 0.75 -20.09 -15.03
C MET A 186 -0.33 -20.02 -13.94
N LEU A 187 -0.81 -18.81 -13.62
CA LEU A 187 -1.92 -18.58 -12.69
C LEU A 187 -3.21 -19.24 -13.19
N ALA A 188 -3.58 -19.06 -14.46
CA ALA A 188 -4.77 -19.67 -15.05
C ALA A 188 -4.71 -21.20 -14.95
N ALA A 189 -3.59 -21.81 -15.34
CA ALA A 189 -3.40 -23.25 -15.23
C ALA A 189 -3.54 -23.73 -13.78
N ARG A 190 -2.93 -23.02 -12.83
CA ARG A 190 -3.01 -23.34 -11.40
C ARG A 190 -4.42 -23.22 -10.85
N LEU A 191 -5.13 -22.13 -11.17
CA LEU A 191 -6.46 -21.83 -10.69
C LEU A 191 -7.53 -22.77 -11.27
N CYS A 192 -7.35 -23.22 -12.52
CA CYS A 192 -8.20 -24.21 -13.19
C CYS A 192 -7.86 -25.66 -12.81
N GLY A 193 -6.85 -25.90 -11.97
CA GLY A 193 -6.46 -27.24 -11.55
C GLY A 193 -5.83 -28.09 -12.66
N LEU A 194 -5.20 -27.46 -13.66
CA LEU A 194 -4.54 -28.16 -14.75
C LEU A 194 -3.23 -28.83 -14.28
N PRO A 195 -2.74 -29.85 -15.00
CA PRO A 195 -1.51 -30.54 -14.65
C PRO A 195 -0.32 -29.59 -14.56
N ARG A 196 0.62 -29.90 -13.66
CA ARG A 196 1.85 -29.12 -13.42
C ARG A 196 2.63 -28.90 -14.71
N GLU A 197 2.65 -29.89 -15.58
CA GLU A 197 3.36 -29.87 -16.86
C GLU A 197 2.87 -28.73 -17.74
N LYS A 198 1.58 -28.38 -17.67
CA LYS A 198 1.00 -27.30 -18.48
C LYS A 198 1.52 -25.93 -18.03
N SER A 199 1.50 -25.64 -16.73
CA SER A 199 2.08 -24.39 -16.19
C SER A 199 3.61 -24.35 -16.35
N GLU A 200 4.29 -25.48 -16.18
CA GLU A 200 5.74 -25.58 -16.37
C GLU A 200 6.14 -25.35 -17.83
N ALA A 201 5.32 -25.76 -18.80
CA ALA A 201 5.54 -25.47 -20.22
C ALA A 201 5.52 -23.96 -20.51
N TYR A 202 4.57 -23.21 -19.96
CA TYR A 202 4.55 -21.74 -20.09
C TYR A 202 5.76 -21.11 -19.42
N PHE A 203 6.18 -21.59 -18.24
CA PHE A 203 7.39 -21.10 -17.59
C PHE A 203 8.65 -21.34 -18.44
N LYS A 204 8.83 -22.55 -18.97
CA LYS A 204 9.94 -22.89 -19.86
C LYS A 204 9.95 -21.99 -21.09
N ARG A 205 8.77 -21.82 -21.70
CA ARG A 205 8.59 -20.95 -22.86
C ARG A 205 8.96 -19.50 -22.55
N ALA A 206 8.55 -18.99 -21.40
CA ALA A 206 8.86 -17.63 -20.94
C ALA A 206 10.37 -17.37 -20.84
N VAL A 207 11.13 -18.34 -20.31
CA VAL A 207 12.58 -18.22 -20.19
C VAL A 207 13.26 -18.36 -21.55
N THR A 208 12.84 -19.32 -22.39
CA THR A 208 13.40 -19.47 -23.74
C THR A 208 13.13 -18.25 -24.64
N ALA A 209 11.99 -17.59 -24.46
CA ALA A 209 11.63 -16.36 -25.16
C ALA A 209 12.34 -15.11 -24.60
N GLY A 210 13.08 -15.24 -23.49
CA GLY A 210 13.74 -14.11 -22.83
C GLY A 210 12.80 -13.18 -22.06
N ALA A 211 11.51 -13.51 -21.97
CA ALA A 211 10.51 -12.74 -21.22
C ALA A 211 10.71 -12.85 -19.70
N LEU A 212 11.19 -14.00 -19.22
CA LEU A 212 11.63 -14.21 -17.83
C LEU A 212 13.13 -14.55 -17.81
N GLN A 213 13.87 -13.88 -16.94
CA GLN A 213 15.28 -14.20 -16.69
C GLN A 213 15.38 -15.09 -15.46
N ALA A 214 15.91 -16.30 -15.67
CA ALA A 214 16.18 -17.25 -14.61
C ALA A 214 17.67 -17.23 -14.25
N VAL A 215 17.97 -17.01 -12.97
CA VAL A 215 19.32 -17.06 -12.38
C VAL A 215 19.61 -18.44 -11.79
N MET A 216 18.60 -19.14 -11.30
CA MET A 216 18.72 -20.51 -10.80
C MET A 216 18.34 -21.54 -11.87
N ARG A 217 18.46 -22.83 -11.51
CA ARG A 217 17.98 -23.92 -12.36
C ARG A 217 16.46 -23.78 -12.58
N MET A 218 16.03 -24.07 -13.80
CA MET A 218 14.64 -23.85 -14.27
C MET A 218 13.57 -24.50 -13.38
N ASP A 219 13.81 -25.70 -12.90
CA ASP A 219 12.90 -26.41 -12.00
C ASP A 219 12.78 -25.72 -10.63
N THR A 220 13.89 -25.25 -10.06
CA THR A 220 13.92 -24.50 -8.80
C THR A 220 13.16 -23.19 -8.93
N GLU A 221 13.40 -22.42 -9.99
CA GLU A 221 12.67 -21.17 -10.19
C GLU A 221 11.18 -21.40 -10.42
N TYR A 222 10.82 -22.40 -11.23
CA TYR A 222 9.43 -22.78 -11.40
C TYR A 222 8.77 -23.12 -10.05
N THR A 223 9.44 -23.89 -9.20
CA THR A 223 8.91 -24.19 -7.85
C THR A 223 8.77 -22.94 -6.99
N MET A 224 9.68 -21.97 -7.10
CA MET A 224 9.55 -20.69 -6.41
C MET A 224 8.34 -19.90 -6.90
N TRP A 225 8.12 -19.81 -8.21
CA TRP A 225 6.94 -19.18 -8.78
C TRP A 225 5.65 -19.84 -8.30
N MET A 226 5.59 -21.18 -8.29
CA MET A 226 4.42 -21.90 -7.78
C MET A 226 4.19 -21.67 -6.29
N ASP A 227 5.24 -21.68 -5.46
CA ASP A 227 5.14 -21.35 -4.03
C ASP A 227 4.61 -19.93 -3.81
N GLN A 228 5.03 -18.94 -4.63
CA GLN A 228 4.47 -17.58 -4.55
C GLN A 228 2.99 -17.54 -4.94
N LEU A 229 2.58 -18.25 -5.99
CA LEU A 229 1.17 -18.33 -6.39
C LEU A 229 0.32 -19.06 -5.34
N ASP A 230 0.84 -20.11 -4.71
CA ASP A 230 0.16 -20.84 -3.65
C ASP A 230 0.00 -19.98 -2.38
N ARG A 231 1.02 -19.18 -2.02
CA ARG A 231 0.91 -18.20 -0.93
C ARG A 231 -0.08 -17.08 -1.24
N LEU A 232 -0.13 -16.64 -2.49
CA LEU A 232 -1.09 -15.64 -2.93
C LEU A 232 -2.53 -16.18 -2.84
N GLY A 233 -2.74 -17.41 -3.29
CA GLY A 233 -4.04 -18.07 -3.30
C GLY A 233 -5.01 -17.41 -4.28
N SER A 234 -6.30 -17.45 -3.96
CA SER A 234 -7.36 -16.77 -4.71
C SER A 234 -8.39 -16.17 -3.75
N PHE A 235 -9.30 -15.33 -4.24
CA PHE A 235 -10.29 -14.66 -3.40
C PHE A 235 -11.31 -15.64 -2.81
N ALA A 236 -11.55 -16.77 -3.47
CA ALA A 236 -12.45 -17.83 -3.01
C ALA A 236 -11.75 -19.02 -2.33
N ALA A 237 -10.41 -19.02 -2.25
CA ALA A 237 -9.66 -20.11 -1.64
C ALA A 237 -9.83 -20.14 -0.11
N ALA A 238 -9.59 -21.29 0.52
CA ALA A 238 -9.60 -21.40 1.99
C ALA A 238 -8.35 -20.80 2.66
N SER A 239 -7.25 -20.68 1.92
CA SER A 239 -5.97 -20.16 2.39
C SER A 239 -5.28 -19.34 1.29
N GLY A 240 -4.35 -18.50 1.70
CA GLY A 240 -3.62 -17.57 0.84
C GLY A 240 -3.87 -16.12 1.24
N TYR A 241 -3.06 -15.21 0.73
CA TYR A 241 -3.20 -13.78 1.05
C TYR A 241 -4.49 -13.18 0.50
N LEU A 242 -4.93 -13.60 -0.70
CA LEU A 242 -6.14 -13.07 -1.34
C LEU A 242 -7.44 -13.56 -0.69
N SER A 243 -7.42 -14.67 0.06
CA SER A 243 -8.60 -15.19 0.73
C SER A 243 -8.90 -14.50 2.07
N VAL A 244 -7.98 -13.68 2.59
CA VAL A 244 -8.18 -12.93 3.84
C VAL A 244 -9.08 -11.71 3.58
N ASN A 245 -10.35 -11.82 3.93
CA ASN A 245 -11.37 -10.77 3.74
C ASN A 245 -11.58 -9.87 4.98
N GLU A 246 -10.57 -9.74 5.85
CA GLU A 246 -10.63 -8.87 7.03
C GLU A 246 -10.23 -7.44 6.66
N GLU A 247 -11.19 -6.66 6.19
CA GLU A 247 -10.93 -5.32 5.64
C GLU A 247 -10.64 -4.24 6.69
N GLY A 248 -11.17 -4.34 7.91
CA GLY A 248 -10.99 -3.32 8.95
C GLY A 248 -11.52 -1.92 8.58
N ALA A 249 -12.61 -1.87 7.80
CA ALA A 249 -13.11 -0.66 7.14
C ALA A 249 -13.39 0.51 8.10
N LYS A 250 -12.75 1.66 7.81
CA LYS A 250 -12.94 2.92 8.54
C LYS A 250 -13.07 4.11 7.57
N PRO A 251 -13.84 5.15 7.92
CA PRO A 251 -13.95 6.36 7.10
C PRO A 251 -12.70 7.26 7.18
N MET A 252 -11.84 7.05 8.18
CA MET A 252 -10.61 7.81 8.42
C MET A 252 -9.52 6.87 8.99
N PRO A 253 -8.23 7.10 8.67
CA PRO A 253 -7.12 6.37 9.28
C PRO A 253 -7.12 6.45 10.81
N ARG A 254 -6.62 5.40 11.46
CA ARG A 254 -6.43 5.43 12.92
C ARG A 254 -5.34 6.40 13.35
N ASP A 255 -4.28 6.53 12.54
CA ASP A 255 -3.15 7.41 12.82
C ASP A 255 -2.78 8.30 11.63
N MET A 256 -3.17 9.58 11.68
CA MET A 256 -2.82 10.56 10.67
C MET A 256 -1.33 10.94 10.62
N TRP A 257 -0.53 10.55 11.61
CA TRP A 257 0.92 10.75 11.65
C TRP A 257 1.72 9.46 11.44
N ALA A 258 1.06 8.40 10.94
CA ALA A 258 1.75 7.19 10.50
C ALA A 258 2.82 7.52 9.44
N LEU A 259 3.96 6.84 9.51
CA LEU A 259 5.07 7.01 8.58
C LEU A 259 5.08 5.87 7.57
N TRP A 260 5.47 6.16 6.33
CA TRP A 260 5.85 5.11 5.36
C TRP A 260 7.38 4.94 5.29
N GLY A 261 8.13 5.86 5.90
CA GLY A 261 9.59 5.89 5.88
C GLY A 261 10.21 6.21 7.24
N TRP A 262 11.34 6.91 7.25
CA TRP A 262 12.23 6.98 8.43
C TRP A 262 12.01 8.21 9.33
N HIS A 263 11.27 9.21 8.88
CA HIS A 263 11.11 10.49 9.57
C HIS A 263 9.73 11.09 9.32
N ARG A 264 9.26 12.00 10.18
CA ARG A 264 7.97 12.72 10.04
C ARG A 264 7.77 13.47 8.71
N SER A 265 8.85 13.74 7.98
CA SER A 265 8.77 14.29 6.61
C SER A 265 8.32 13.26 5.57
N GLU A 266 8.40 11.98 5.90
CA GLU A 266 7.98 10.82 5.10
C GLU A 266 6.69 10.23 5.73
N GLY A 267 5.74 11.13 6.02
CA GLY A 267 4.42 10.77 6.51
C GLY A 267 3.59 10.07 5.44
N LYS A 268 2.83 9.05 5.83
CA LYS A 268 1.95 8.28 4.95
C LYS A 268 0.85 9.16 4.33
N PHE A 269 0.34 10.10 5.10
CA PHE A 269 -0.69 11.04 4.68
C PHE A 269 -0.07 12.43 4.46
N VAL A 270 -0.28 12.97 3.26
CA VAL A 270 0.29 14.26 2.84
C VAL A 270 -0.78 15.14 2.23
N SER A 271 -0.51 16.45 2.12
CA SER A 271 -1.48 17.37 1.53
C SER A 271 -1.71 17.06 0.05
N ARG A 272 -2.90 17.39 -0.48
CA ARG A 272 -3.18 17.24 -1.93
C ARG A 272 -2.12 17.91 -2.81
N HIS A 273 -1.63 19.09 -2.44
CA HIS A 273 -0.57 19.78 -3.17
C HIS A 273 0.74 18.97 -3.16
N SER A 274 1.14 18.43 -2.00
CA SER A 274 2.32 17.57 -1.89
C SER A 274 2.18 16.31 -2.76
N LEU A 275 0.99 15.71 -2.80
CA LEU A 275 0.70 14.54 -3.63
C LEU A 275 0.80 14.88 -5.13
N ILE A 276 0.22 16.00 -5.57
CA ILE A 276 0.35 16.48 -6.97
C ILE A 276 1.83 16.66 -7.32
N MET A 277 2.61 17.29 -6.44
CA MET A 277 4.05 17.50 -6.68
C MET A 277 4.84 16.18 -6.69
N GLN A 278 4.42 15.17 -5.92
CA GLN A 278 5.01 13.82 -6.01
C GLN A 278 4.72 13.18 -7.37
N GLN A 279 3.48 13.28 -7.89
CA GLN A 279 3.12 12.77 -9.21
C GLN A 279 3.89 13.46 -10.33
N VAL A 280 4.04 14.80 -10.26
CA VAL A 280 4.87 15.57 -11.19
C VAL A 280 6.32 15.09 -11.13
N ARG A 281 6.89 14.88 -9.94
CA ARG A 281 8.26 14.38 -9.80
C ARG A 281 8.44 12.99 -10.37
N ALA A 282 7.52 12.06 -10.12
CA ALA A 282 7.56 10.71 -10.68
C ALA A 282 7.60 10.75 -12.21
N ARG A 283 6.78 11.63 -12.83
CA ARG A 283 6.75 11.79 -14.29
C ARG A 283 8.00 12.46 -14.85
N VAL A 284 8.51 13.51 -14.21
CA VAL A 284 9.64 14.31 -14.73
C VAL A 284 11.00 13.70 -14.39
N HIS A 285 11.12 12.99 -13.27
CA HIS A 285 12.39 12.47 -12.75
C HIS A 285 12.43 10.93 -12.69
N GLY A 286 11.62 10.24 -13.49
CA GLY A 286 11.52 8.77 -13.46
C GLY A 286 12.86 8.03 -13.62
N GLY A 287 13.83 8.63 -14.34
CA GLY A 287 15.18 8.05 -14.47
C GLY A 287 15.92 7.88 -13.13
N ARG A 288 15.56 8.62 -12.08
CA ARG A 288 16.16 8.44 -10.74
C ARG A 288 15.74 7.13 -10.08
N GLU A 289 14.60 6.55 -10.46
CA GLU A 289 14.09 5.29 -9.89
C GLU A 289 14.87 4.07 -10.41
N MET A 290 15.60 4.24 -11.52
CA MET A 290 16.40 3.17 -12.14
C MET A 290 17.73 2.90 -11.42
N VAL A 291 18.16 3.79 -10.52
CA VAL A 291 19.49 3.71 -9.88
C VAL A 291 19.39 3.87 -8.36
N GLY A 292 19.87 2.87 -7.62
CA GLY A 292 20.01 2.93 -6.17
C GLY A 292 21.48 2.94 -5.74
N THR A 293 21.93 4.00 -5.06
CA THR A 293 23.32 4.10 -4.58
C THR A 293 23.41 4.08 -3.05
N VAL A 294 24.52 3.59 -2.51
CA VAL A 294 24.81 3.67 -1.07
C VAL A 294 24.78 5.12 -0.59
N TYR A 295 25.33 6.05 -1.39
CA TYR A 295 25.29 7.49 -1.08
C TYR A 295 23.87 7.99 -0.82
N THR A 296 22.92 7.73 -1.73
CA THR A 296 21.52 8.16 -1.55
C THR A 296 20.83 7.51 -0.34
N LYS A 297 21.16 6.25 -0.04
CA LYS A 297 20.62 5.54 1.13
C LYS A 297 21.15 6.13 2.44
N THR A 298 22.44 6.46 2.50
CA THR A 298 23.06 7.10 3.66
C THR A 298 22.55 8.54 3.82
N LEU A 299 22.42 9.29 2.73
CA LEU A 299 21.89 10.67 2.76
C LEU A 299 20.44 10.73 3.26
N ARG A 300 19.64 9.68 3.03
CA ARG A 300 18.26 9.59 3.52
C ARG A 300 18.16 9.46 5.05
N GLN A 301 19.22 9.03 5.73
CA GLN A 301 19.19 8.84 7.19
C GLN A 301 18.89 10.17 7.91
N PRO A 302 17.84 10.25 8.75
CA PRO A 302 17.33 11.52 9.26
C PRO A 302 18.05 12.01 10.53
N TRP A 303 19.23 11.48 10.85
CA TRP A 303 19.93 11.78 12.12
C TRP A 303 20.30 13.27 12.25
N ALA A 304 20.57 13.95 11.14
CA ALA A 304 20.84 15.39 11.09
C ALA A 304 19.62 16.23 10.66
N LYS A 305 18.47 15.60 10.43
CA LYS A 305 17.28 16.30 9.94
C LYS A 305 16.56 16.97 11.11
N PHE A 306 16.08 18.19 10.90
CA PHE A 306 15.39 18.95 11.94
C PHE A 306 14.13 18.21 12.46
N ASN A 307 14.19 17.83 13.73
CA ASN A 307 13.18 17.07 14.46
C ASN A 307 12.48 17.90 15.56
N GLY A 308 12.76 19.20 15.65
CA GLY A 308 12.16 20.10 16.64
C GLY A 308 10.68 20.41 16.41
N MET A 309 10.05 21.08 17.36
CA MET A 309 8.61 21.37 17.32
C MET A 309 8.29 22.59 16.46
N LEU A 310 7.19 22.53 15.71
CA LEU A 310 6.63 23.66 14.96
C LEU A 310 5.43 24.27 15.70
N PRO A 311 5.00 25.51 15.39
CA PRO A 311 3.85 26.12 16.07
C PRO A 311 2.56 25.28 16.07
N HIS A 312 2.31 24.54 14.99
CA HIS A 312 1.17 23.63 14.88
C HIS A 312 1.33 22.32 15.67
N ASP A 313 2.56 21.94 16.06
CA ASP A 313 2.77 20.80 16.98
C ASP A 313 2.26 21.13 18.39
N PHE A 314 2.13 22.42 18.74
CA PHE A 314 1.57 22.88 20.01
C PHE A 314 0.09 23.25 19.90
N LYS A 315 -0.30 23.99 18.86
CA LYS A 315 -1.68 24.51 18.65
C LYS A 315 -2.62 23.50 17.97
N GLY A 316 -2.05 22.43 17.42
CA GLY A 316 -2.73 21.46 16.58
C GLY A 316 -2.82 21.88 15.10
N PRO A 317 -3.35 20.98 14.24
CA PRO A 317 -3.48 21.22 12.80
C PRO A 317 -4.33 22.46 12.50
N GLN A 318 -4.04 23.12 11.37
CA GLN A 318 -4.85 24.25 10.90
C GLN A 318 -6.32 23.81 10.75
N HIS A 319 -7.25 24.61 11.28
CA HIS A 319 -8.66 24.34 11.09
C HIS A 319 -9.03 24.62 9.61
N ARG A 320 -9.53 23.59 8.93
CA ARG A 320 -10.13 23.71 7.59
C ARG A 320 -11.56 23.22 7.66
N ARG A 321 -12.46 23.90 6.94
CA ARG A 321 -13.85 23.48 6.83
C ARG A 321 -13.91 22.08 6.21
N THR A 322 -14.79 21.26 6.76
CA THR A 322 -15.07 19.94 6.22
C THR A 322 -15.79 20.07 4.88
N ILE A 323 -15.62 19.09 4.00
CA ILE A 323 -16.44 19.00 2.79
C ILE A 323 -17.83 18.55 3.24
N THR A 324 -18.82 19.38 2.94
CA THR A 324 -20.24 19.11 3.20
C THR A 324 -20.93 18.80 1.87
N PHE A 325 -21.91 17.90 1.90
CA PHE A 325 -22.71 17.51 0.73
C PHE A 325 -24.17 17.92 0.93
N PRO A 326 -24.50 19.23 0.92
CA PRO A 326 -25.88 19.69 1.15
C PRO A 326 -26.82 19.26 0.02
N ASP A 327 -26.30 19.13 -1.20
CA ASP A 327 -27.07 18.72 -2.39
C ASP A 327 -27.13 17.19 -2.58
N ALA A 328 -26.65 16.41 -1.59
CA ALA A 328 -26.79 14.96 -1.64
C ALA A 328 -28.28 14.59 -1.55
N PRO A 329 -28.74 13.61 -2.37
CA PRO A 329 -30.10 13.12 -2.25
C PRO A 329 -30.34 12.55 -0.84
N PRO A 330 -31.60 12.56 -0.35
CA PRO A 330 -31.93 11.97 0.94
C PRO A 330 -31.50 10.50 0.96
N TYR A 331 -30.97 10.07 2.10
CA TYR A 331 -30.53 8.70 2.27
C TYR A 331 -31.74 7.75 2.28
N THR A 332 -31.78 6.85 1.30
CA THR A 332 -32.77 5.77 1.21
C THR A 332 -32.07 4.44 1.41
N ASN A 333 -32.47 3.65 2.41
CA ASN A 333 -31.91 2.31 2.63
C ASN A 333 -32.26 1.38 1.46
N GLU A 334 -31.61 0.21 1.36
CA GLU A 334 -31.88 -0.82 0.33
C GLU A 334 -33.35 -1.29 0.23
N ALA A 335 -34.21 -0.93 1.20
CA ALA A 335 -35.65 -1.17 1.20
C ALA A 335 -36.51 0.02 0.66
N GLY A 336 -35.90 1.10 0.17
CA GLY A 336 -36.60 2.25 -0.41
C GLY A 336 -37.41 3.11 0.58
N GLN A 337 -37.28 2.87 1.88
CA GLN A 337 -37.93 3.67 2.92
C GLN A 337 -37.04 4.86 3.29
N ALA A 338 -37.66 6.05 3.40
CA ALA A 338 -37.01 7.22 4.00
C ALA A 338 -36.63 6.87 5.44
N ALA A 339 -35.34 6.84 5.74
CA ALA A 339 -34.87 6.72 7.11
C ALA A 339 -35.06 8.09 7.77
N TYR A 340 -35.95 8.15 8.77
CA TYR A 340 -36.15 9.33 9.62
C TYR A 340 -34.92 9.61 10.48
#